data_AF-A0A8J2BCU1-F1
#
_entry.id   AF-A0A8J2BCU1-F1
#
_cell.length_a   1.000
_cell.length_b   1.000
_cell.length_c   1.000
_cell.angle_alpha   90.00
_cell.angle_beta   90.00
_cell.angle_gamma   90.00
#
_symmetry.space_group_name_H-M   'P 1'
#
loop_
_entity.id
_entity.type
_entity.pdbx_description
1 polymer ?
#
loop_
_entity_poly.entity_id
_entity_poly.type
_entity_poly.pdbx_seq_one_letter_code
_entity_poly.pdbx_strand_id
1 'polypeptide(L)'
;MEEVDDLGDGFFVRLLQVVSWFLVVLFSVPAACLAVYQVLTLYLPYTLARITGNADYRFPDYMYTVWGDDLTDLTIEHWGYLACCVGVTLFSAVYVIPDTPWSDRRGVVEEDADKKDQ
;
A
#
# COMPACT_ATOMS: atom_id res chain seq x y z
N MET A 1 -7.43 -44.46 12.50
CA MET A 1 -6.05 -43.99 12.27
C MET A 1 -6.16 -43.20 10.99
N GLU A 2 -6.70 -41.99 11.10
CA GLU A 2 -6.78 -41.05 9.99
C GLU A 2 -5.36 -40.51 9.82
N GLU A 3 -4.68 -41.00 8.79
CA GLU A 3 -3.53 -40.31 8.23
C GLU A 3 -4.07 -38.99 7.68
N VAL A 4 -4.06 -37.97 8.52
CA VAL A 4 -4.16 -36.58 8.06
C VAL A 4 -2.94 -36.43 7.17
N ASP A 5 -3.19 -36.32 5.87
CA ASP A 5 -2.17 -35.99 4.89
C ASP A 5 -1.34 -34.84 5.47
N ASP A 6 -0.12 -35.16 5.89
CA ASP A 6 0.96 -34.23 6.15
C ASP A 6 1.27 -33.61 4.79
N LEU A 7 0.39 -32.68 4.38
CA LEU A 7 0.53 -31.89 3.18
C LEU A 7 1.95 -31.32 3.20
N GLY A 8 2.52 -31.10 2.02
CA GLY A 8 3.68 -30.22 1.84
C GLY A 8 3.48 -28.77 2.34
N ASP A 9 2.55 -28.54 3.27
CA ASP A 9 2.07 -27.32 3.88
C ASP A 9 3.14 -26.58 4.65
N GLY A 10 3.99 -27.24 5.43
CA GLY A 10 4.97 -26.52 6.27
C GLY A 10 5.96 -25.67 5.47
N PHE A 11 6.54 -26.22 4.41
CA PHE A 11 7.54 -25.51 3.59
C PHE A 11 6.89 -24.63 2.51
N PHE A 12 5.86 -25.12 1.83
CA PHE A 12 5.20 -24.38 0.76
C PHE A 12 4.46 -23.14 1.28
N VAL A 13 3.75 -23.25 2.42
CA VAL A 13 3.07 -22.10 3.04
C VAL A 13 4.09 -21.07 3.52
N ARG A 14 5.21 -21.50 4.11
CA ARG A 14 6.30 -20.58 4.50
C ARG A 14 6.90 -19.87 3.29
N LEU A 15 7.12 -20.58 2.18
CA LEU A 15 7.62 -19.99 0.94
C LEU A 15 6.64 -18.97 0.37
N LEU A 16 5.36 -19.32 0.27
CA LEU A 16 4.30 -18.40 -0.18
C LEU A 16 4.24 -17.17 0.71
N GLN A 17 4.30 -17.33 2.03
CA GLN A 17 4.29 -16.21 2.97
C GLN A 17 5.49 -15.29 2.79
N VAL A 18 6.69 -15.83 2.59
CA VAL A 18 7.90 -15.04 2.31
C VAL A 18 7.76 -14.26 1.00
N VAL A 19 7.28 -14.92 -0.06
CA VAL A 19 7.07 -14.29 -1.37
C VAL A 19 6.01 -13.20 -1.26
N SER A 20 4.87 -13.47 -0.64
CA SER A 20 3.79 -12.49 -0.43
C SER A 20 4.28 -11.29 0.38
N TRP A 21 5.02 -11.51 1.47
CA TRP A 21 5.59 -10.41 2.27
C TRP A 21 6.58 -9.57 1.44
N PHE A 22 7.46 -10.22 0.68
CA PHE A 22 8.41 -9.53 -0.18
C PHE A 22 7.70 -8.70 -1.25
N LEU A 23 6.66 -9.24 -1.89
CA LEU A 23 5.83 -8.51 -2.85
C LEU A 23 5.16 -7.31 -2.19
N VAL A 24 4.61 -7.47 -0.97
CA VAL A 24 3.98 -6.35 -0.24
C VAL A 24 5.00 -5.24 0.01
N VAL A 25 6.21 -5.55 0.45
CA VAL A 25 7.28 -4.54 0.63
C VAL A 25 7.65 -3.90 -0.71
N LEU A 26 7.88 -4.72 -1.73
CA LEU A 26 8.28 -4.28 -3.05
C LEU A 26 7.26 -3.35 -3.70
N PHE A 27 5.96 -3.53 -3.45
CA PHE A 27 4.91 -2.65 -3.99
C PHE A 27 4.59 -1.47 -3.07
N SER A 28 4.66 -1.65 -1.74
CA SER A 28 4.33 -0.58 -0.78
C SER A 28 5.35 0.55 -0.79
N VAL A 29 6.65 0.24 -0.95
CA VAL A 29 7.70 1.27 -0.96
C VAL A 29 7.59 2.20 -2.18
N PRO A 30 7.51 1.70 -3.43
CA PRO A 30 7.26 2.56 -4.59
C PRO A 30 5.92 3.28 -4.51
N ALA A 31 4.87 2.63 -4.01
CA ALA A 31 3.56 3.27 -3.82
C ALA A 31 3.66 4.47 -2.86
N ALA A 32 4.36 4.34 -1.74
CA ALA A 32 4.61 5.44 -0.81
C ALA A 32 5.38 6.58 -1.49
N CYS A 33 6.47 6.26 -2.18
CA CYS A 33 7.28 7.26 -2.90
C CYS A 33 6.45 7.99 -3.97
N LEU A 34 5.64 7.26 -4.74
CA LEU A 34 4.75 7.84 -5.75
C LEU A 34 3.67 8.71 -5.12
N ALA A 35 3.07 8.28 -4.01
CA ALA A 35 2.07 9.09 -3.30
C ALA A 35 2.66 10.41 -2.79
N VAL A 36 3.87 10.38 -2.20
CA VAL A 36 4.58 11.60 -1.76
C VAL A 36 4.91 12.49 -2.96
N TYR A 37 5.43 11.91 -4.04
CA TYR A 37 5.72 12.65 -5.28
C TYR A 37 4.46 13.33 -5.83
N GLN A 38 3.34 12.61 -5.89
CA GLN A 38 2.06 13.13 -6.36
C GLN A 38 1.59 14.30 -5.47
N VAL A 39 1.63 14.14 -4.14
CA VAL A 39 1.25 15.20 -3.20
C VAL A 39 2.07 16.46 -3.43
N LEU A 40 3.40 16.33 -3.49
CA LEU A 40 4.29 17.48 -3.57
C LEU A 40 4.26 18.18 -4.94
N THR A 41 4.11 17.43 -6.02
CA THR A 41 4.23 17.98 -7.38
C THR A 41 2.90 18.34 -8.03
N LEU A 42 1.78 17.79 -7.54
CA LEU A 42 0.47 17.98 -8.18
C LEU A 42 -0.54 18.56 -7.22
N TYR A 43 -0.81 17.87 -6.11
CA TYR A 43 -1.90 18.25 -5.21
C TYR A 43 -1.56 19.53 -4.45
N LEU A 44 -0.33 19.66 -3.92
CA LEU A 44 0.09 20.83 -3.16
C LEU A 44 0.13 22.11 -4.02
N PRO A 45 0.75 22.13 -5.22
CA PRO A 45 0.79 23.34 -6.02
C PRO A 45 -0.60 23.71 -6.57
N TYR A 46 -1.42 22.72 -6.94
CA TYR A 46 -2.80 22.95 -7.37
C TYR A 46 -3.67 23.53 -6.25
N THR A 47 -3.63 22.94 -5.05
CA THR A 47 -4.39 23.47 -3.90
C THR A 47 -3.94 24.87 -3.51
N LEU A 48 -2.63 25.14 -3.53
CA LEU A 48 -2.08 26.46 -3.25
C LEU A 48 -2.51 27.48 -4.31
N ALA A 49 -2.46 27.14 -5.59
CA ALA A 49 -2.97 27.96 -6.67
C ALA A 49 -4.47 28.26 -6.50
N ARG A 50 -5.26 27.26 -6.12
CA ARG A 50 -6.71 27.43 -5.91
C ARG A 50 -7.00 28.33 -4.71
N ILE A 51 -6.28 28.17 -3.60
CA ILE A 51 -6.44 28.99 -2.38
C ILE A 51 -6.00 30.44 -2.62
N THR A 52 -4.93 30.64 -3.39
CA THR A 52 -4.42 31.97 -3.75
C THR A 52 -5.21 32.64 -4.88
N GLY A 53 -6.14 31.93 -5.52
CA GLY A 53 -6.97 32.44 -6.61
C GLY A 53 -6.20 32.63 -7.93
N ASN A 54 -5.09 31.93 -8.12
CA ASN A 54 -4.30 32.02 -9.34
C ASN A 54 -5.01 31.28 -10.49
N ALA A 55 -5.63 32.05 -11.39
CA ALA A 55 -6.34 31.52 -12.57
C ALA A 55 -5.40 31.00 -13.67
N ASP A 56 -4.11 31.37 -13.63
CA ASP A 56 -3.13 31.00 -14.66
C ASP A 56 -2.33 29.74 -14.30
N TYR A 57 -2.66 29.07 -13.19
CA TYR A 57 -1.97 27.85 -12.80
C TYR A 57 -2.19 26.74 -13.83
N ARG A 58 -1.09 26.11 -14.24
CA ARG A 58 -1.07 24.94 -15.11
C ARG A 58 -0.24 23.85 -14.48
N PHE A 59 -0.63 22.60 -14.73
CA PHE A 59 0.18 21.46 -14.34
C PHE A 59 1.49 21.42 -15.16
N PRO A 60 2.53 20.70 -14.71
CA PRO A 60 3.75 20.53 -15.50
C PRO A 60 3.48 19.86 -16.86
N ASP A 61 4.22 20.21 -17.91
CA ASP A 61 3.99 19.75 -19.29
C ASP A 61 3.92 18.23 -19.46
N TYR A 62 4.68 17.49 -18.65
CA TYR A 62 4.67 16.01 -18.69
C TYR A 62 3.29 15.43 -18.32
N MET A 63 2.50 16.13 -17.52
CA MET A 63 1.16 15.66 -17.13
C MET A 63 0.23 15.64 -18.33
N TYR A 64 0.24 16.70 -19.14
CA TYR A 64 -0.55 16.77 -20.37
C TYR A 64 -0.10 15.72 -21.40
N THR A 65 1.17 15.32 -21.38
CA THR A 65 1.65 14.23 -22.24
C THR A 65 1.08 12.86 -21.83
N VAL A 66 0.98 12.60 -20.53
CA VAL A 66 0.57 11.27 -20.02
C VAL A 66 -0.95 11.13 -19.94
N TRP A 67 -1.64 12.20 -19.57
CA TRP A 67 -3.07 12.16 -19.27
C TRP A 67 -3.92 13.00 -20.23
N GLY A 68 -3.30 13.71 -21.18
CA GLY A 68 -3.97 14.55 -22.17
C GLY A 68 -4.24 15.99 -21.70
N ASP A 69 -4.66 16.83 -22.65
CA ASP A 69 -4.95 18.26 -22.43
C ASP A 69 -6.19 18.52 -21.55
N ASP A 70 -6.98 17.49 -21.25
CA ASP A 70 -8.22 17.59 -20.46
C ASP A 70 -7.96 17.73 -18.94
N LEU A 71 -6.70 17.66 -18.51
CA LEU A 71 -6.27 17.83 -17.11
C LEU A 71 -6.25 19.31 -16.70
N THR A 72 -7.43 19.91 -16.69
CA THR A 72 -7.64 21.28 -16.22
C THR A 72 -7.98 21.33 -14.73
N ASP A 73 -8.53 20.25 -14.17
CA ASP A 73 -8.96 20.21 -12.78
C ASP A 73 -8.69 18.87 -12.08
N LEU A 74 -8.32 18.95 -10.81
CA LEU A 74 -8.14 17.79 -9.94
C LEU A 74 -9.48 17.42 -9.30
N THR A 75 -10.23 16.51 -9.93
CA THR A 75 -11.55 16.11 -9.45
C THR A 75 -11.49 15.34 -8.12
N ILE A 76 -12.63 15.24 -7.43
CA ILE A 76 -12.76 14.49 -6.17
C ILE A 76 -12.35 13.01 -6.31
N GLU A 77 -12.49 12.44 -7.51
CA GLU A 77 -12.07 11.06 -7.80
C GLU A 77 -10.57 10.87 -7.63
N HIS A 78 -9.76 11.84 -8.08
CA HIS A 78 -8.30 11.81 -7.96
C HIS A 78 -7.87 11.82 -6.48
N TRP A 79 -8.50 12.68 -5.67
CA TRP A 79 -8.31 12.70 -4.23
C TRP A 79 -8.72 11.38 -3.56
N GLY A 80 -9.81 10.77 -4.03
CA GLY A 80 -10.25 9.45 -3.57
C GLY A 80 -9.21 8.36 -3.87
N TYR A 81 -8.66 8.33 -5.08
CA TYR A 81 -7.61 7.36 -5.45
C TYR A 81 -6.35 7.53 -4.60
N LEU A 82 -5.89 8.78 -4.40
CA LEU A 82 -4.74 9.05 -3.55
C LEU A 82 -5.00 8.60 -2.09
N ALA A 83 -6.17 8.90 -1.54
CA ALA A 83 -6.54 8.51 -0.19
C ALA A 83 -6.57 6.97 -0.03
N CYS A 84 -7.15 6.25 -0.99
CA CYS A 84 -7.13 4.78 -1.00
C CYS A 84 -5.71 4.23 -1.08
N CYS A 85 -4.87 4.75 -1.98
CA CYS A 85 -3.48 4.32 -2.12
C CYS A 85 -2.68 4.54 -0.82
N VAL A 86 -2.82 5.71 -0.19
CA VAL A 86 -2.19 6.01 1.10
C VAL A 86 -2.72 5.08 2.19
N GLY A 87 -4.03 4.85 2.24
CA GLY A 87 -4.65 3.95 3.21
C GLY A 87 -4.12 2.52 3.12
N VAL A 88 -4.05 1.94 1.92
CA VAL A 88 -3.49 0.60 1.70
C VAL A 88 -2.01 0.55 2.08
N THR A 89 -1.24 1.59 1.74
CA THR A 89 0.19 1.68 2.06
C THR A 89 0.44 1.80 3.57
N LEU A 90 -0.41 2.55 4.28
CA LEU A 90 -0.34 2.64 5.74
C LEU A 90 -0.73 1.32 6.39
N PHE A 91 -1.79 0.68 5.89
CA PHE A 91 -2.21 -0.63 6.38
C PHE A 91 -1.10 -1.67 6.21
N SER A 92 -0.46 -1.73 5.04
CA SER A 92 0.66 -2.64 4.81
C SER A 92 1.84 -2.33 5.74
N ALA A 93 2.19 -1.05 5.91
CA ALA A 93 3.28 -0.62 6.78
C ALA A 93 3.05 -0.92 8.27
N VAL A 94 1.80 -0.87 8.74
CA VAL A 94 1.46 -1.10 10.16
C VAL A 94 1.24 -2.58 10.46
N TYR A 95 0.58 -3.32 9.57
CA TYR A 95 0.11 -4.67 9.89
C TYR A 95 0.89 -5.77 9.18
N VAL A 96 1.43 -5.53 7.98
CA VAL A 96 2.03 -6.59 7.15
C VAL A 96 3.55 -6.55 7.20
N ILE A 97 4.16 -5.36 7.03
CA ILE A 97 5.62 -5.21 7.02
C ILE A 97 6.24 -5.62 8.37
N PRO A 98 5.69 -5.24 9.54
CA PRO A 98 6.27 -5.62 10.82
C PRO A 98 6.17 -7.12 11.12
N ASP A 99 5.17 -7.81 10.55
CA ASP A 99 5.01 -9.25 10.71
C ASP A 99 5.86 -10.01 9.69
N THR A 100 7.18 -9.84 9.84
CA THR A 100 8.15 -10.44 8.92
C THR A 100 8.08 -11.96 8.95
N PRO A 101 8.45 -12.65 7.85
CA PRO A 101 8.52 -14.10 7.81
C PRO A 101 9.42 -14.72 8.91
N TRP A 102 10.25 -13.92 9.58
CA TRP A 102 11.14 -14.32 10.68
C TRP A 102 10.71 -13.80 12.07
N SER A 103 9.55 -13.15 12.18
CA SER A 103 9.04 -12.63 13.45
C SER A 103 8.55 -13.78 14.34
N ASP A 104 9.13 -13.91 15.55
CA ASP A 104 8.76 -14.90 16.58
C ASP A 104 7.32 -14.70 17.13
N ARG A 105 6.62 -13.63 16.73
CA ARG A 105 5.22 -13.39 17.13
C ARG A 105 4.25 -14.49 16.72
N ARG A 106 4.60 -15.34 15.75
CA ARG A 106 3.74 -16.46 15.32
C ARG A 106 3.63 -17.58 16.35
N GLY A 107 4.67 -17.83 17.16
CA GLY A 107 4.61 -18.86 18.20
C GLY A 107 3.62 -18.55 19.33
N VAL A 108 3.34 -17.27 19.58
CA VAL A 108 2.47 -16.82 20.69
C VAL A 108 0.98 -17.01 20.36
N VAL A 109 0.58 -16.84 19.10
CA VAL A 109 -0.84 -16.97 18.70
C VAL A 109 -1.29 -18.44 18.66
N GLU A 110 -0.40 -19.36 18.29
CA GLU A 110 -0.65 -20.80 18.29
C GLU A 110 -0.80 -21.35 19.72
N GLU A 111 0.04 -20.87 20.66
CA GLU A 111 0.00 -21.31 22.06
C GLU A 111 -1.25 -20.81 22.84
N ASP A 112 -1.80 -19.66 22.47
CA ASP A 112 -3.03 -19.12 23.07
C ASP A 112 -4.32 -19.73 22.47
N ALA A 113 -4.26 -20.28 21.25
CA ALA A 113 -5.36 -21.04 20.68
C ALA A 113 -5.46 -22.43 21.33
N ASP A 114 -4.33 -23.09 21.56
CA ASP A 114 -4.27 -24.41 22.21
C ASP A 114 -4.69 -24.37 23.70
N LYS A 115 -4.45 -23.25 24.40
CA LYS A 115 -4.90 -23.05 25.79
C LYS A 115 -6.39 -22.73 25.95
N LYS A 116 -7.11 -22.39 24.87
CA LYS A 116 -8.57 -22.14 24.94
C LYS A 116 -9.40 -23.39 24.71
N ASP A 117 -8.80 -24.46 24.19
CA ASP A 117 -9.44 -25.75 23.93
C ASP A 117 -9.11 -26.82 25.00
N GLN A 118 -8.39 -26.45 26.07
CA GLN A 118 -8.25 -27.23 27.33
C GLN A 118 -9.13 -26.66 28.45
#